data_AF-A0A432SNU1-F1
#
_entry.id   AF-A0A432SNU1-F1
#
_cell.length_a   1.000
_cell.length_b   1.000
_cell.length_c   1.000
_cell.angle_alpha   90.00
_cell.angle_beta   90.00
_cell.angle_gamma   90.00
#
_symmetry.space_group_name_H-M   'P 1'
#
loop_
_entity.id
_entity.type
_entity.pdbx_description
1 polymer ?
#
loop_
_entity_poly.entity_id
_entity_poly.type
_entity_poly.pdbx_seq_one_letter_code
_entity_poly.pdbx_strand_id
1 'polypeptide(L)'
;MKTEKYIWVGILAVVAFMSGCGEKSTKYFDGEALLKTKCAQCHNLDMPPKTYKDEKAPPMMAVAFHIKDFMKVENPSDKKPKFIEFFKEYVLHPDAKKSFCDKESLASYGVMPSQEGKVTEEEVGAIAEYVYDYYDQEKFLALMKAKAHFDALPKGEQIATKNGCLT
;
A
#
# COMPACT_ATOMS: atom_id res chain seq x y z
N MET A 1 -1.10 74.02 45.80
CA MET A 1 0.23 73.57 45.34
C MET A 1 0.27 72.06 45.49
N LYS A 2 0.42 71.32 44.39
CA LYS A 2 0.33 69.85 44.30
C LYS A 2 1.58 69.18 44.88
N THR A 3 1.41 68.09 45.61
CA THR A 3 2.41 67.00 45.70
C THR A 3 1.75 65.71 46.22
N GLU A 4 1.81 64.65 45.40
CA GLU A 4 2.20 63.26 45.78
C GLU A 4 1.27 62.46 46.73
N LYS A 5 0.85 61.21 46.47
CA LYS A 5 1.64 60.04 46.08
C LYS A 5 0.80 58.75 45.90
N TYR A 6 1.31 57.87 45.04
CA TYR A 6 1.22 56.40 44.98
C TYR A 6 -0.07 55.66 44.60
N ILE A 7 -0.08 55.33 43.31
CA ILE A 7 -0.67 54.19 42.63
C ILE A 7 -0.10 52.88 43.20
N TRP A 8 -0.96 51.92 43.56
CA TRP A 8 -0.59 50.51 43.72
C TRP A 8 -1.37 49.68 42.69
N VAL A 9 -0.71 49.39 41.56
CA VAL A 9 -1.21 48.45 40.55
C VAL A 9 -0.97 47.04 41.09
N GLY A 10 -2.06 46.34 41.42
CA GLY A 10 -2.02 44.89 41.63
C GLY A 10 -1.75 44.20 40.30
N ILE A 11 -0.56 43.61 40.17
CA ILE A 11 -0.16 42.78 39.03
C ILE A 11 -0.88 41.43 39.17
N LEU A 12 -1.87 41.22 38.29
CA LEU A 12 -2.58 39.96 38.11
C LEU A 12 -1.74 39.10 37.14
N ALA A 13 -0.93 38.19 37.69
CA ALA A 13 -0.15 37.23 36.90
C ALA A 13 -1.08 36.13 36.36
N VAL A 14 -1.64 36.36 35.17
CA VAL A 14 -2.31 35.32 34.38
C VAL A 14 -1.23 34.45 33.73
N VAL A 15 -0.93 33.31 34.36
CA VAL A 15 -0.10 32.26 33.76
C VAL A 15 -0.95 31.52 32.73
N ALA A 16 -0.80 31.88 31.46
CA ALA A 16 -1.39 31.15 30.34
C ALA A 16 -0.65 29.81 30.16
N PHE A 17 -1.26 28.72 30.65
CA PHE A 17 -0.87 27.35 30.33
C PHE A 17 -1.34 27.04 28.89
N MET A 18 -0.56 27.44 27.90
CA MET A 18 -0.73 27.02 26.51
C MET A 18 -0.16 25.61 26.36
N SER A 19 -0.98 24.61 26.68
CA SER A 19 -0.73 23.22 26.26
C SER A 19 -0.82 23.16 24.74
N GLY A 20 0.34 23.30 24.09
CA GLY A 20 0.46 23.18 22.64
C GLY A 20 -0.02 21.81 22.17
N CYS A 21 -1.11 21.79 21.41
CA CYS A 21 -1.36 20.72 20.46
C CYS A 21 -0.20 20.71 19.46
N GLY A 22 0.70 19.73 19.57
CA GLY A 22 1.69 19.50 18.53
C GLY A 22 0.97 19.06 17.25
N GLU A 23 0.97 19.91 16.22
CA GLU A 23 0.64 19.50 14.86
C GLU A 23 1.63 18.39 14.46
N LYS A 24 1.17 17.15 14.46
CA LYS A 24 1.87 16.07 13.76
C LYS A 24 1.80 16.41 12.29
N SER A 25 2.89 16.94 11.72
CA SER A 25 3.02 17.12 10.28
C SER A 25 2.77 15.76 9.62
N THR A 26 1.67 15.61 8.88
CA THR A 26 1.37 14.39 8.14
C THR A 26 2.30 14.34 6.93
N LYS A 27 3.40 13.59 7.06
CA LYS A 27 4.29 13.33 5.93
C LYS A 27 3.51 12.52 4.90
N TYR A 28 3.32 13.08 3.71
CA TYR A 28 2.71 12.36 2.59
C TYR A 28 3.72 11.36 2.00
N PHE A 29 3.25 10.14 1.77
CA PHE A 29 4.03 9.08 1.14
C PHE A 29 3.32 8.63 -0.14
N ASP A 30 4.07 8.57 -1.24
CA ASP A 30 3.60 8.01 -2.50
C ASP A 30 3.75 6.48 -2.47
N GLY A 31 2.66 5.78 -2.16
CA GLY A 31 2.63 4.31 -2.06
C GLY A 31 3.01 3.61 -3.36
N GLU A 32 2.70 4.19 -4.53
CA GLU A 32 3.07 3.61 -5.82
C GLU A 32 4.57 3.70 -6.04
N ALA A 33 5.14 4.88 -5.82
CA ALA A 33 6.58 5.09 -5.97
C ALA A 33 7.37 4.23 -4.97
N LEU A 34 6.89 4.12 -3.73
CA LEU A 34 7.48 3.24 -2.72
C LEU A 34 7.39 1.76 -3.12
N LEU A 35 6.23 1.29 -3.60
CA LEU A 35 6.08 -0.09 -4.08
C LEU A 35 7.08 -0.40 -5.20
N LYS A 36 7.19 0.50 -6.18
CA LYS A 36 8.13 0.35 -7.32
C LYS A 36 9.59 0.32 -6.85
N THR A 37 9.97 1.18 -5.91
CA THR A 37 11.36 1.31 -5.48
C THR A 37 11.78 0.26 -4.45
N LYS A 38 10.86 -0.22 -3.60
CA LYS A 38 11.16 -1.12 -2.49
C LYS A 38 10.82 -2.59 -2.79
N CYS A 39 9.78 -2.86 -3.57
CA CYS A 39 9.22 -4.21 -3.74
C CYS A 39 9.47 -4.82 -5.12
N ALA A 40 9.65 -4.01 -6.17
CA ALA A 40 9.81 -4.49 -7.55
C ALA A 40 11.09 -5.32 -7.79
N GLN A 41 12.07 -5.25 -6.88
CA GLN A 41 13.28 -6.07 -6.94
C GLN A 41 13.01 -7.59 -6.84
N CYS A 42 11.88 -7.96 -6.23
CA CYS A 42 11.49 -9.36 -6.03
C CYS A 42 10.12 -9.67 -6.63
N HIS A 43 9.16 -8.76 -6.51
CA HIS A 43 7.78 -8.98 -6.96
C HIS A 43 7.53 -8.40 -8.34
N ASN A 44 6.91 -9.18 -9.22
CA ASN A 44 6.29 -8.62 -10.41
C ASN A 44 5.10 -7.73 -10.00
N LEU A 45 5.11 -6.48 -10.46
CA LEU A 45 4.06 -5.50 -10.16
C LEU A 45 3.01 -5.36 -11.27
N ASP A 46 3.20 -6.01 -12.41
CA ASP A 46 2.25 -6.01 -13.53
C ASP A 46 0.89 -6.59 -13.12
N MET A 47 -0.18 -6.03 -13.69
CA MET A 47 -1.53 -6.58 -13.63
C MET A 47 -2.14 -6.53 -15.03
N PRO A 48 -2.39 -7.68 -15.70
CA PRO A 48 -2.08 -9.05 -15.27
C PRO A 48 -0.57 -9.31 -15.17
N PRO A 49 -0.11 -10.19 -14.27
CA PRO A 49 1.31 -10.46 -14.09
C PRO A 49 1.89 -11.23 -15.28
N LYS A 50 3.16 -10.95 -15.60
CA LYS A 50 3.97 -11.79 -16.47
C LYS A 50 4.69 -12.82 -15.59
N THR A 51 4.27 -14.08 -15.65
CA THR A 51 4.86 -15.13 -14.81
C THR A 51 6.00 -15.85 -15.50
N TYR A 52 6.99 -16.27 -14.70
CA TYR A 52 8.19 -16.97 -15.16
C TYR A 52 8.50 -18.14 -14.23
N LYS A 53 9.34 -19.09 -14.66
CA LYS A 53 9.63 -20.30 -13.85
C LYS A 53 10.52 -20.01 -12.63
N ASP A 54 11.30 -18.94 -12.69
CA ASP A 54 12.36 -18.56 -11.75
C ASP A 54 12.01 -17.27 -10.98
N GLU A 55 10.72 -17.01 -10.77
CA GLU A 55 10.25 -15.89 -9.96
C GLU A 55 10.78 -15.98 -8.52
N LYS A 56 11.43 -14.91 -8.06
CA LYS A 56 11.97 -14.82 -6.69
C LYS A 56 10.89 -14.72 -5.63
N ALA A 57 9.74 -14.16 -6.00
CA ALA A 57 8.60 -13.94 -5.12
C ALA A 57 7.31 -13.97 -5.95
N PRO A 58 6.16 -14.30 -5.36
CA PRO A 58 4.89 -14.30 -6.06
C PRO A 58 4.55 -12.89 -6.60
N PRO A 59 3.88 -12.76 -7.74
CA PRO A 59 3.42 -11.46 -8.23
C PRO A 59 2.56 -10.72 -7.20
N MET A 60 2.73 -9.40 -7.08
CA MET A 60 2.04 -8.61 -6.05
C MET A 60 0.52 -8.68 -6.18
N MET A 61 0.00 -8.78 -7.42
CA MET A 61 -1.43 -9.01 -7.67
C MET A 61 -1.93 -10.31 -7.00
N ALA A 62 -1.18 -11.42 -7.15
CA ALA A 62 -1.57 -12.70 -6.57
C ALA A 62 -1.55 -12.65 -5.03
N VAL A 63 -0.52 -12.00 -4.45
CA VAL A 63 -0.44 -11.75 -3.00
C VAL A 63 -1.66 -10.95 -2.52
N ALA A 64 -1.96 -9.82 -3.17
CA ALA A 64 -3.07 -8.96 -2.79
C ALA A 64 -4.42 -9.69 -2.87
N PHE A 65 -4.67 -10.42 -3.96
CA PHE A 65 -5.91 -11.19 -4.12
C PHE A 65 -6.02 -12.29 -3.08
N HIS A 66 -4.96 -13.06 -2.86
CA HIS A 66 -4.99 -14.17 -1.92
C HIS A 66 -5.26 -13.69 -0.48
N ILE A 67 -4.58 -12.62 -0.03
CA ILE A 67 -4.86 -12.03 1.29
C ILE A 67 -6.32 -11.57 1.37
N LYS A 68 -6.83 -10.85 0.36
CA LYS A 68 -8.22 -10.39 0.35
C LYS A 68 -9.21 -11.54 0.36
N ASP A 69 -8.97 -12.61 -0.38
CA ASP A 69 -9.91 -13.73 -0.50
C ASP A 69 -9.98 -14.55 0.80
N PHE A 70 -8.83 -14.78 1.45
CA PHE A 70 -8.76 -15.58 2.67
C PHE A 70 -8.95 -14.77 3.96
N MET A 71 -8.84 -13.44 3.91
CA MET A 71 -9.11 -12.58 5.05
C MET A 71 -10.61 -12.55 5.38
N LYS A 72 -10.94 -13.17 6.52
CA LYS A 72 -12.28 -13.16 7.09
C LYS A 72 -12.52 -11.89 7.91
N VAL A 73 -13.61 -11.21 7.60
CA VAL A 73 -14.08 -10.03 8.34
C VAL A 73 -15.56 -10.16 8.65
N GLU A 74 -15.99 -9.59 9.77
CA GLU A 74 -17.40 -9.54 10.14
C GLU A 74 -18.12 -8.45 9.34
N ASN A 75 -17.50 -7.27 9.22
CA ASN A 75 -18.01 -6.16 8.42
C ASN A 75 -17.09 -5.91 7.20
N PRO A 76 -17.66 -5.65 6.00
CA PRO A 76 -16.87 -5.33 4.81
C PRO A 76 -15.94 -4.12 4.99
N SER A 77 -16.34 -3.14 5.80
CA SER A 77 -15.52 -1.95 6.12
C SER A 77 -14.19 -2.29 6.81
N ASP A 78 -14.12 -3.44 7.49
CA ASP A 78 -12.94 -3.85 8.26
C ASP A 78 -11.86 -4.46 7.37
N LYS A 79 -12.18 -4.74 6.10
CA LYS A 79 -11.30 -5.48 5.20
C LYS A 79 -10.02 -4.72 4.85
N LYS A 80 -10.16 -3.44 4.49
CA LYS A 80 -9.01 -2.57 4.19
C LYS A 80 -8.10 -2.35 5.42
N PRO A 81 -8.59 -1.92 6.59
CA PRO A 81 -7.71 -1.72 7.75
C PRO A 81 -7.03 -3.01 8.21
N LYS A 82 -7.72 -4.16 8.21
CA LYS A 82 -7.11 -5.46 8.53
C LYS A 82 -6.08 -5.91 7.50
N PHE A 83 -6.32 -5.64 6.21
CA PHE A 83 -5.33 -5.87 5.17
C PHE A 83 -4.07 -5.06 5.42
N ILE A 84 -4.20 -3.77 5.72
CA ILE A 84 -3.06 -2.88 5.98
C ILE A 84 -2.29 -3.34 7.22
N GLU A 85 -2.99 -3.68 8.30
CA GLU A 85 -2.38 -4.22 9.53
C GLU A 85 -1.59 -5.50 9.24
N PHE A 86 -2.21 -6.48 8.58
CA PHE A 86 -1.56 -7.73 8.19
C PHE A 86 -0.35 -7.47 7.29
N PHE A 87 -0.49 -6.62 6.27
CA PHE A 87 0.56 -6.34 5.31
C PHE A 87 1.77 -5.71 6.00
N LYS A 88 1.55 -4.75 6.91
CA LYS A 88 2.61 -4.13 7.71
C LYS A 88 3.34 -5.16 8.57
N GLU A 89 2.58 -5.93 9.35
CA GLU A 89 3.15 -6.96 10.23
C GLU A 89 3.94 -8.00 9.43
N TYR A 90 3.42 -8.47 8.31
CA TYR A 90 4.08 -9.52 7.53
C TYR A 90 5.32 -9.01 6.77
N VAL A 91 5.32 -7.76 6.29
CA VAL A 91 6.49 -7.18 5.61
C VAL A 91 7.64 -6.91 6.59
N LEU A 92 7.32 -6.46 7.81
CA LEU A 92 8.32 -6.15 8.84
C LEU A 92 8.75 -7.41 9.61
N HIS A 93 7.80 -8.27 9.95
CA HIS A 93 8.00 -9.45 10.79
C HIS A 93 7.35 -10.71 10.18
N PRO A 94 7.84 -11.16 9.00
CA PRO A 94 7.26 -12.29 8.29
C PRO A 94 7.37 -13.59 9.09
N ASP A 95 6.25 -14.33 9.18
CA ASP A 95 6.17 -15.62 9.85
C ASP A 95 5.28 -16.57 9.03
N ALA A 96 5.79 -17.76 8.72
CA ALA A 96 5.06 -18.80 8.01
C ALA A 96 3.73 -19.16 8.68
N LYS A 97 3.64 -19.13 10.01
CA LYS A 97 2.43 -19.45 10.78
C LYS A 97 1.35 -18.37 10.67
N LYS A 98 1.75 -17.14 10.34
CA LYS A 98 0.84 -16.01 10.14
C LYS A 98 0.51 -15.79 8.66
N SER A 99 1.18 -16.50 7.74
CA SER A 99 1.00 -16.31 6.31
C SER A 99 -0.40 -16.71 5.86
N PHE A 100 -0.98 -15.91 4.97
CA PHE A 100 -2.16 -16.34 4.21
C PHE A 100 -1.82 -17.31 3.08
N CYS A 101 -0.55 -17.42 2.67
CA CYS A 101 -0.15 -18.27 1.55
C CYS A 101 -0.33 -19.77 1.87
N ASP A 102 -0.74 -20.55 0.87
CA ASP A 102 -0.82 -22.01 0.98
C ASP A 102 0.56 -22.67 1.15
N LYS A 103 0.54 -23.96 1.50
CA LYS A 103 1.75 -24.73 1.81
C LYS A 103 2.62 -24.89 0.57
N GLU A 104 2.01 -25.06 -0.59
CA GLU A 104 2.69 -25.17 -1.88
C GLU A 104 3.46 -23.89 -2.21
N SER A 105 2.84 -22.73 -2.01
CA SER A 105 3.44 -21.41 -2.23
C SER A 105 4.60 -21.16 -1.26
N LEU A 106 4.44 -21.51 0.03
CA LEU A 106 5.51 -21.42 1.01
C LEU A 106 6.66 -22.39 0.71
N ALA A 107 6.38 -23.57 0.17
CA ALA A 107 7.41 -24.52 -0.25
C ALA A 107 8.17 -24.03 -1.50
N SER A 108 7.49 -23.33 -2.41
CA SER A 108 8.07 -22.82 -3.66
C SER A 108 8.86 -21.52 -3.45
N TYR A 109 8.26 -20.53 -2.80
CA TYR A 109 8.83 -19.19 -2.64
C TYR A 109 9.56 -19.00 -1.32
N GLY A 110 9.29 -19.84 -0.32
CA GLY A 110 9.76 -19.64 1.05
C GLY A 110 8.99 -18.53 1.77
N VAL A 111 9.50 -18.18 2.95
CA VAL A 111 9.01 -17.03 3.73
C VAL A 111 9.67 -15.75 3.20
N MET A 112 8.88 -14.69 3.05
CA MET A 112 9.38 -13.38 2.64
C MET A 112 10.50 -12.92 3.60
N PRO A 113 11.63 -12.38 3.11
CA PRO A 113 12.63 -11.78 3.99
C PRO A 113 12.09 -10.52 4.66
N SER A 114 12.39 -10.33 5.96
CA SER A 114 12.04 -9.10 6.67
C SER A 114 12.59 -7.85 5.97
N GLN A 115 11.76 -6.80 5.92
CA GLN A 115 12.13 -5.47 5.43
C GLN A 115 12.35 -4.46 6.57
N GLU A 116 12.41 -4.92 7.82
CA GLU A 116 12.74 -4.08 8.97
C GLU A 116 14.09 -3.38 8.74
N GLY A 117 14.14 -2.08 9.02
CA GLY A 117 15.31 -1.23 8.76
C GLY A 117 15.52 -0.83 7.28
N LYS A 118 14.78 -1.40 6.33
CA LYS A 118 14.84 -1.03 4.89
C LYS A 118 13.66 -0.17 4.44
N VAL A 119 12.52 -0.32 5.11
CA VAL A 119 11.27 0.40 4.88
C VAL A 119 10.69 0.76 6.24
N THR A 120 10.22 2.00 6.41
CA THR A 120 9.58 2.41 7.69
C THR A 120 8.15 1.92 7.79
N GLU A 121 7.60 1.88 9.00
CA GLU A 121 6.22 1.45 9.21
C GLU A 121 5.20 2.30 8.45
N GLU A 122 5.42 3.61 8.36
CA GLU A 122 4.58 4.55 7.60
C GLU A 122 4.70 4.33 6.10
N GLU A 123 5.92 4.07 5.59
CA GLU A 123 6.14 3.73 4.19
C GLU A 123 5.44 2.42 3.82
N VAL A 124 5.53 1.38 4.68
CA VAL A 124 4.81 0.11 4.45
C VAL A 124 3.30 0.32 4.51
N GLY A 125 2.80 1.19 5.40
CA GLY A 125 1.39 1.57 5.44
C GLY A 125 0.90 2.18 4.13
N ALA A 126 1.64 3.14 3.59
CA ALA A 126 1.32 3.76 2.30
C ALA A 126 1.39 2.78 1.12
N ILE A 127 2.38 1.87 1.12
CA ILE A 127 2.45 0.76 0.16
C ILE A 127 1.21 -0.13 0.28
N ALA A 128 0.82 -0.52 1.50
CA ALA A 128 -0.31 -1.42 1.74
C ALA A 128 -1.63 -0.82 1.25
N GLU A 129 -1.85 0.48 1.50
CA GLU A 129 -3.01 1.21 0.98
C GLU A 129 -3.05 1.16 -0.56
N TYR A 130 -1.93 1.48 -1.20
CA TYR A 130 -1.84 1.43 -2.66
C TYR A 130 -2.06 0.01 -3.21
N VAL A 131 -1.43 -1.01 -2.63
CA VAL A 131 -1.59 -2.41 -3.05
C VAL A 131 -3.05 -2.85 -2.91
N TYR A 132 -3.72 -2.47 -1.81
CA TYR A 132 -5.13 -2.79 -1.62
C TYR A 132 -6.01 -2.12 -2.69
N ASP A 133 -5.79 -0.85 -3.02
CA ASP A 133 -6.67 -0.14 -3.96
C ASP A 133 -6.34 -0.47 -5.43
N TYR A 134 -5.07 -0.63 -5.77
CA TYR A 134 -4.63 -0.81 -7.16
C TYR A 134 -4.91 -2.21 -7.72
N TYR A 135 -4.62 -3.24 -6.92
CA TYR A 135 -4.84 -4.64 -7.29
C TYR A 135 -6.27 -5.03 -6.94
N ASP A 136 -7.18 -4.65 -7.83
CA ASP A 136 -8.61 -4.89 -7.72
C ASP A 136 -9.07 -5.98 -8.72
N GLN A 137 -10.00 -6.84 -8.30
CA GLN A 137 -10.48 -7.96 -9.11
C GLN A 137 -11.30 -7.49 -10.31
N GLU A 138 -12.16 -6.46 -10.16
CA GLU A 138 -12.95 -5.95 -11.27
C GLU A 138 -12.05 -5.30 -12.32
N LYS A 139 -11.06 -4.53 -11.87
CA LYS A 139 -10.03 -3.95 -12.75
C LYS A 139 -9.24 -5.04 -13.49
N PHE A 140 -8.83 -6.10 -12.80
CA PHE A 140 -8.18 -7.24 -13.44
C PHE A 140 -9.06 -7.91 -14.50
N LEU A 141 -10.34 -8.17 -14.19
CA LEU A 141 -11.29 -8.77 -15.13
C LEU A 141 -11.50 -7.89 -16.36
N ALA A 142 -11.58 -6.57 -16.19
CA ALA A 142 -11.69 -5.62 -17.29
C ALA A 142 -10.45 -5.67 -18.21
N LEU A 143 -9.25 -5.70 -17.62
CA LEU A 143 -7.99 -5.84 -18.36
C LEU A 143 -7.91 -7.18 -19.12
N MET A 144 -8.32 -8.27 -18.49
CA MET A 144 -8.36 -9.60 -19.12
C MET A 144 -9.36 -9.65 -20.28
N LYS A 145 -10.55 -9.05 -20.12
CA LYS A 145 -11.54 -8.95 -21.20
C LYS A 145 -11.02 -8.12 -22.37
N ALA A 146 -10.39 -6.98 -22.10
CA ALA A 146 -9.78 -6.14 -23.13
C ALA A 146 -8.66 -6.89 -23.87
N LYS A 147 -7.83 -7.63 -23.14
CA LYS A 147 -6.77 -8.47 -23.74
C LYS A 147 -7.37 -9.58 -24.62
N ALA A 148 -8.37 -10.30 -24.13
CA ALA A 148 -9.02 -11.36 -24.90
C ALA A 148 -9.67 -10.81 -26.18
N HIS A 149 -10.31 -9.65 -26.11
CA HIS A 149 -10.85 -8.96 -27.28
C HIS A 149 -9.74 -8.61 -28.29
N PHE A 150 -8.64 -8.02 -27.83
CA PHE A 150 -7.50 -7.69 -28.68
C PHE A 150 -6.88 -8.94 -29.33
N ASP A 151 -6.69 -10.00 -28.56
CA ASP A 151 -6.08 -11.25 -29.05
C ASP A 151 -6.95 -11.93 -30.12
N ALA A 152 -8.27 -11.74 -30.08
CA ALA A 152 -9.23 -12.26 -31.05
C ALA A 152 -9.25 -11.50 -32.39
N LEU A 153 -8.64 -10.31 -32.48
CA LEU A 153 -8.57 -9.54 -33.72
C LEU A 153 -7.68 -10.26 -34.77
N PRO A 154 -7.94 -10.09 -36.08
CA PRO A 154 -7.00 -10.49 -37.13
C PRO A 154 -5.61 -9.89 -36.91
N LYS A 155 -4.53 -10.58 -37.33
CA LYS A 155 -3.16 -10.12 -37.08
C LYS A 155 -2.86 -8.73 -37.66
N GLY A 156 -3.43 -8.41 -38.82
CA GLY A 156 -3.31 -7.07 -39.41
C GLY A 156 -3.91 -5.99 -38.51
N GLU A 157 -5.10 -6.25 -37.95
CA GLU A 157 -5.76 -5.34 -37.01
C GLU A 157 -5.00 -5.24 -35.69
N GLN A 158 -4.47 -6.35 -35.15
CA GLN A 158 -3.60 -6.31 -33.97
C GLN A 158 -2.40 -5.36 -34.17
N ILE A 159 -1.75 -5.43 -35.33
CA ILE A 159 -0.61 -4.56 -35.67
C ILE A 159 -1.09 -3.11 -35.82
N ALA A 160 -2.18 -2.88 -36.55
CA ALA A 160 -2.70 -1.56 -36.80
C ALA A 160 -3.15 -0.87 -35.49
N THR A 161 -3.86 -1.57 -34.60
CA THR A 161 -4.21 -1.08 -33.26
C THR A 161 -2.97 -0.78 -32.41
N LYS A 162 -1.95 -1.67 -32.39
CA LYS A 162 -0.71 -1.44 -31.63
C LYS A 162 0.07 -0.20 -32.08
N ASN A 163 -0.02 0.14 -33.36
CA ASN A 163 0.63 1.33 -33.92
C ASN A 163 -0.28 2.57 -33.95
N GLY A 164 -1.46 2.51 -33.32
CA GLY A 164 -2.40 3.64 -33.27
C GLY A 164 -3.08 3.97 -34.60
N CYS A 165 -3.14 3.00 -35.52
CA CYS A 165 -3.72 3.21 -36.86
C CYS A 165 -5.23 2.95 -36.93
N LEU A 166 -5.86 2.45 -35.86
CA LEU A 166 -7.28 2.10 -35.78
C LEU A 166 -7.97 2.72 -34.55
N THR A 167 -7.42 3.81 -34.00
CA THR A 167 -7.99 4.53 -32.84
C THR A 167 -9.19 5.38 -33.21
#